data_AF-A0A2A2L0P2-F1
#
_entry.id   AF-A0A2A2L0P2-F1
#
_cell.length_a   1.000
_cell.length_b   1.000
_cell.length_c   1.000
_cell.angle_alpha   90.00
_cell.angle_beta   90.00
_cell.angle_gamma   90.00
#
_symmetry.space_group_name_H-M   'P 1'
#
loop_
_entity.id
_entity.type
_entity.pdbx_description
1 polymer ?
#
loop_
_entity_poly.entity_id
_entity_poly.type
_entity_poly.pdbx_seq_one_letter_code
_entity_poly.pdbx_strand_id
1 'polypeptide(L)'
;MSRVKLDQEGVGGFQRFATKYFLSCTAALVAETVTYPLDITKTRLQIARNKFTKGGMLRVTYDIIRREGPLMLWTGVGPAITRHYIYTGIRIGMYEWLRDLVHDKKDGVFPVHKAMMAGAVSGLVAQFAASPTDLVKVQMQMEGLRKLQGQTLRYTGAIGCFLSLYRTQGFFGLWIGWVPNCQRAALLNMADIATYDFVKHKLILNLDLQDNWLTHAMASCCAGFAAAVVSLPSDVVKTRMMDQIRHELDAKMDKKQKTTVDRYSGVIDCFVKIIKNEGFFSLYKGFLPSYIRMAPWSLTFWMLLRRSVKFYISSRKASSYFDAVIVGGGLVGNAMACAIGSNKNLQNLSVLLIESGTPKPVAKNPGVYSNRVSAVSPASIELFKKLQIWDRLQSYRVKKVNKLHVLDSCSNSEIFFDQPNAMQEIAYIIENDAMVGAMYEKLRDFPNITAKTGATVSQCSLTTSLSDLTTVVLSDGETIETSLLIGADGHKSKVREAMRVDYTSWDYEQHALVATVQVEPLGANDVAWQRFTSSGPIALLPLSDSLSSLIWTTSPQEAEKLKQLPPDNFIDQLNHALFTEDDQNDSVNQALFTVKKACGMVCNKSDEFKNSCIPHAISLQPDNRATFPLGLNHAHR
;
A
#
# COMPACT_ATOMS: atom_id res chain seq x y z
N MET A 1 -3.66 12.51 6.90
CA MET A 1 -2.45 12.59 7.73
C MET A 1 -2.70 11.95 9.09
N SER A 2 -2.29 10.69 9.26
CA SER A 2 -2.50 9.90 10.48
C SER A 2 -1.16 9.37 10.98
N ARG A 3 -0.64 10.04 12.01
CA ARG A 3 -0.47 9.52 13.38
C ARG A 3 0.78 8.66 13.56
N VAL A 4 1.82 9.27 14.13
CA VAL A 4 2.83 8.57 14.92
C VAL A 4 2.28 8.52 16.35
N LYS A 5 1.68 7.40 16.73
CA LYS A 5 1.50 7.02 18.14
C LYS A 5 2.45 5.85 18.37
N LEU A 6 3.54 6.11 19.06
CA LEU A 6 4.48 5.12 19.57
C LEU A 6 4.44 5.18 21.10
N ASP A 7 3.24 5.06 21.66
CA ASP A 7 3.01 4.86 23.09
C ASP A 7 2.87 3.36 23.33
N GLN A 8 3.98 2.63 23.26
CA GLN A 8 4.22 1.39 24.01
C GLN A 8 5.67 0.95 23.76
N GLU A 9 6.30 0.47 24.83
CA GLU A 9 7.68 -0.06 24.91
C GLU A 9 8.83 0.97 24.93
N GLY A 10 9.15 1.43 26.15
CA GLY A 10 10.46 1.21 26.81
C GLY A 10 11.75 1.76 26.22
N VAL A 11 11.76 2.32 25.01
CA VAL A 11 12.96 2.89 24.38
C VAL A 11 12.80 4.41 24.28
N GLY A 12 13.64 5.15 25.02
CA GLY A 12 13.50 6.58 25.29
C GLY A 12 13.18 7.45 24.08
N GLY A 13 12.14 8.29 24.20
CA GLY A 13 11.63 9.16 23.14
C GLY A 13 12.70 10.06 22.50
N PHE A 14 13.74 10.43 23.24
CA PHE A 14 14.87 11.19 22.74
C PHE A 14 15.66 10.47 21.63
N GLN A 15 15.92 9.17 21.79
CA GLN A 15 16.68 8.39 20.80
C GLN A 15 15.89 8.20 19.50
N ARG A 16 14.57 8.07 19.61
CA ARG A 16 13.65 8.02 18.46
C ARG A 16 13.63 9.36 17.71
N PHE A 17 13.50 10.47 18.44
CA PHE A 17 13.54 11.81 17.85
C PHE A 17 14.88 12.08 17.16
N ALA A 18 16.00 11.79 17.82
CA ALA A 18 17.34 11.97 17.26
C ALA A 18 17.52 11.15 15.97
N THR A 19 17.10 9.89 15.96
CA THR A 19 17.19 9.04 14.76
C THR A 19 16.38 9.61 13.60
N LYS A 20 15.11 9.98 13.83
CA LYS A 20 14.24 10.58 12.81
C LYS A 20 14.82 11.89 12.27
N TYR A 21 15.38 12.71 13.16
CA TYR A 21 16.04 13.95 12.80
C TYR A 21 17.25 13.71 11.89
N PHE A 22 18.18 12.85 12.30
CA PHE A 22 19.38 12.55 11.50
C PHE A 22 19.02 11.97 10.13
N LEU A 23 18.05 11.06 10.07
CA LEU A 23 17.61 10.43 8.83
C LEU A 23 16.95 11.42 7.86
N SER A 24 16.13 12.33 8.41
CA SER A 24 15.48 13.39 7.64
C SER A 24 16.51 14.40 7.14
N CYS A 25 17.50 14.76 7.97
CA CYS A 25 18.60 15.62 7.57
C CYS A 25 19.45 15.00 6.47
N THR A 26 19.88 13.74 6.59
CA THR A 26 20.70 13.09 5.56
C THR A 26 19.98 13.00 4.21
N ALA A 27 18.69 12.65 4.21
CA ALA A 27 17.87 12.66 3.00
C ALA A 27 17.78 14.07 2.38
N ALA A 28 17.55 15.10 3.20
CA ALA A 28 17.48 16.49 2.74
C ALA A 28 18.81 17.01 2.16
N LEU A 29 19.95 16.61 2.74
CA LEU A 29 21.28 17.00 2.26
C LEU A 29 21.57 16.45 0.87
N VAL A 30 21.28 15.17 0.66
CA VAL A 30 21.50 14.53 -0.64
C VAL A 30 20.56 15.14 -1.67
N ALA A 31 19.27 15.34 -1.33
CA ALA A 31 18.31 16.00 -2.20
C ALA A 31 18.74 17.43 -2.58
N GLU A 32 19.21 18.23 -1.62
CA GLU A 32 19.73 19.58 -1.89
C GLU A 32 20.97 19.52 -2.79
N THR A 33 21.92 18.62 -2.52
CA THR A 33 23.18 18.53 -3.29
C THR A 33 22.94 18.15 -4.75
N VAL A 34 21.99 17.25 -5.00
CA VAL A 34 21.60 16.82 -6.35
C VAL A 34 20.88 17.93 -7.11
N THR A 35 20.04 18.71 -6.42
CA THR A 35 19.22 19.76 -7.05
C THR A 35 19.86 21.14 -7.04
N TYR A 36 21.02 21.30 -6.40
CA TYR A 36 21.71 22.57 -6.23
C TYR A 36 22.02 23.32 -7.54
N PRO A 37 22.42 22.65 -8.64
CA PRO A 37 22.62 23.32 -9.93
C PRO A 37 21.37 24.05 -10.47
N LEU A 38 20.17 23.60 -10.12
CA LEU A 38 18.93 24.28 -10.49
C LEU A 38 18.69 25.52 -9.63
N ASP A 39 19.10 25.49 -8.36
CA ASP A 39 18.95 26.59 -7.43
C ASP A 39 19.83 27.79 -7.82
N ILE A 40 21.10 27.55 -8.18
CA ILE A 40 22.00 28.63 -8.61
C ILE A 40 21.53 29.29 -9.92
N THR A 41 21.00 28.52 -10.87
CA THR A 41 20.48 29.08 -12.13
C THR A 41 19.21 29.89 -11.88
N LYS A 42 18.32 29.43 -10.98
CA LYS A 42 17.15 30.22 -10.54
C LYS A 42 17.57 31.56 -9.97
N THR A 43 18.47 31.58 -8.98
CA THR A 43 18.81 32.83 -8.27
C THR A 43 19.48 33.83 -9.20
N ARG A 44 20.35 33.39 -10.10
CA ARG A 44 20.96 34.26 -11.12
C ARG A 44 19.95 34.84 -12.10
N LEU A 45 18.97 34.05 -12.52
CA LEU A 45 17.90 34.50 -13.42
C LEU A 45 17.01 35.56 -12.77
N GLN A 46 16.71 35.44 -11.46
CA GLN A 46 15.86 36.38 -10.73
C GLN A 46 16.56 37.74 -10.48
N ILE A 47 17.87 37.75 -10.34
CA ILE A 47 18.65 38.96 -10.00
C ILE A 47 19.04 39.75 -11.27
N ALA A 48 19.39 39.07 -12.37
CA ALA A 48 19.87 39.74 -13.57
C ALA A 48 18.76 40.55 -14.28
N ARG A 49 18.76 41.87 -14.09
CA ARG A 49 17.94 42.84 -14.86
C ARG A 49 18.33 42.83 -16.33
N ASN A 50 17.64 42.03 -17.14
CA ASN A 50 17.48 42.07 -18.61
C ASN A 50 18.72 42.12 -19.54
N LYS A 51 19.95 42.42 -19.09
CA LYS A 51 21.12 42.58 -19.97
C LYS A 51 21.81 41.26 -20.35
N PHE A 52 21.72 40.21 -19.53
CA PHE A 52 22.40 38.91 -19.75
C PHE A 52 21.44 37.70 -19.79
N THR A 53 20.14 37.90 -19.59
CA THR A 53 19.15 36.84 -19.29
C THR A 53 18.16 36.53 -20.40
N LYS A 54 18.34 37.08 -21.61
CA LYS A 54 17.40 36.90 -22.74
C LYS A 54 17.24 35.46 -23.25
N GLY A 55 18.05 34.49 -22.80
CA GLY A 55 18.00 33.09 -23.27
C GLY A 55 17.45 32.06 -22.28
N GLY A 56 16.82 32.48 -21.18
CA GLY A 56 16.22 31.56 -20.20
C GLY A 56 17.23 30.73 -19.39
N MET A 57 16.72 29.74 -18.65
CA MET A 57 17.50 28.94 -17.69
C MET A 57 18.68 28.21 -18.35
N LEU A 58 18.47 27.58 -19.50
CA LEU A 58 19.49 26.76 -20.17
C LEU A 58 20.70 27.58 -20.61
N ARG A 59 20.47 28.80 -21.14
CA ARG A 59 21.57 29.70 -21.53
C ARG A 59 22.36 30.20 -20.33
N VAL A 60 21.68 30.52 -19.22
CA VAL A 60 22.36 30.91 -17.98
C VAL A 60 23.22 29.76 -17.46
N THR A 61 22.72 28.52 -17.44
CA THR A 61 23.51 27.34 -17.05
C THR A 61 24.72 27.16 -17.97
N TYR A 62 24.54 27.28 -19.28
CA TYR A 62 25.63 27.19 -20.26
C TYR A 62 26.71 28.27 -20.03
N ASP A 63 26.30 29.51 -19.80
CA ASP A 63 27.20 30.62 -19.54
C ASP A 63 28.00 30.43 -18.24
N ILE A 64 27.40 29.84 -17.20
CA ILE A 64 28.10 29.49 -15.95
C ILE A 64 29.19 28.44 -16.24
N ILE A 65 28.82 27.34 -16.91
CA ILE A 65 29.74 26.23 -17.17
C ILE A 65 30.93 26.72 -18.01
N ARG A 66 30.67 27.51 -19.06
CA ARG A 66 31.70 27.96 -19.99
C ARG A 66 32.60 29.06 -19.43
N ARG A 67 32.09 29.95 -18.57
CA ARG A 67 32.84 31.13 -18.08
C ARG A 67 33.42 30.95 -16.68
N GLU A 68 32.79 30.15 -15.83
CA GLU A 68 33.21 29.96 -14.44
C GLU A 68 33.74 28.55 -14.15
N GLY A 69 33.37 27.58 -15.00
CA GLY A 69 33.71 26.17 -14.84
C GLY A 69 32.55 25.37 -14.23
N PRO A 70 32.52 24.03 -14.45
CA PRO A 70 31.41 23.18 -14.06
C PRO A 70 31.22 23.07 -12.54
N LEU A 71 32.30 23.11 -11.76
CA LEU A 71 32.25 23.02 -10.29
C LEU A 71 31.57 24.25 -9.65
N MET A 72 31.49 25.37 -10.37
CA MET A 72 30.88 26.59 -9.86
C MET A 72 29.37 26.50 -9.74
N LEU A 73 28.72 25.48 -10.32
CA LEU A 73 27.31 25.18 -10.10
C LEU A 73 27.00 24.83 -8.64
N TRP A 74 27.99 24.35 -7.87
CA TRP A 74 27.87 24.02 -6.44
C TRP A 74 28.35 25.13 -5.50
N THR A 75 28.56 26.35 -6.01
CA THR A 75 28.97 27.48 -5.18
C THR A 75 27.87 27.86 -4.19
N GLY A 76 28.16 27.77 -2.89
CA GLY A 76 27.22 28.05 -1.80
C GLY A 76 26.46 26.85 -1.23
N VAL A 77 26.81 25.62 -1.65
CA VAL A 77 26.25 24.37 -1.09
C VAL A 77 26.48 24.27 0.41
N GLY A 78 27.66 24.67 0.90
CA GLY A 78 28.00 24.62 2.33
C GLY A 78 26.97 25.34 3.22
N PRO A 79 26.71 26.64 3.00
CA PRO A 79 25.63 27.36 3.67
C PRO A 79 24.25 26.70 3.50
N ALA A 80 23.93 26.16 2.32
CA ALA A 80 22.64 25.50 2.09
C ALA A 80 22.46 24.22 2.94
N ILE A 81 23.53 23.44 3.10
CA ILE A 81 23.60 22.26 3.98
C ILE A 81 23.40 22.67 5.44
N THR A 82 24.16 23.66 5.91
CA THR A 82 24.04 24.16 7.30
C THR A 82 22.62 24.67 7.58
N ARG A 83 22.01 25.33 6.60
CA ARG A 83 20.63 25.81 6.70
C ARG A 83 19.65 24.67 6.91
N HIS A 84 19.80 23.55 6.19
CA HIS A 84 18.88 22.41 6.30
C HIS A 84 18.94 21.73 7.66
N TYR A 85 20.10 21.65 8.30
CA TYR A 85 20.20 21.17 9.69
C TYR A 85 19.42 22.07 10.65
N ILE A 86 19.66 23.38 10.61
CA ILE A 86 19.01 24.34 11.51
C ILE A 86 17.49 24.40 11.24
N TYR A 87 17.10 24.59 9.98
CA TYR A 87 15.71 24.76 9.60
C TYR A 87 14.88 23.49 9.84
N THR A 88 15.37 22.32 9.42
CA THR A 88 14.61 21.08 9.53
C THR A 88 14.42 20.66 10.98
N GLY A 89 15.45 20.82 11.82
CA GLY A 89 15.38 20.47 13.24
C GLY A 89 14.39 21.33 14.01
N ILE A 90 14.51 22.65 13.86
CA ILE A 90 13.62 23.59 14.54
C ILE A 90 12.19 23.45 14.03
N ARG A 91 11.99 23.24 12.72
CA ARG A 91 10.65 23.05 12.14
C ARG A 91 9.97 21.80 12.70
N ILE A 92 10.67 20.65 12.75
CA ILE A 92 10.09 19.39 13.25
C ILE A 92 9.79 19.52 14.75
N GLY A 93 10.76 19.95 15.56
CA GLY A 93 10.56 20.08 17.00
C GLY A 93 9.48 21.10 17.38
N MET A 94 9.44 22.26 16.73
CA MET A 94 8.42 23.27 16.97
C MET A 94 7.03 22.82 16.51
N TYR A 95 6.95 22.09 15.39
CA TYR A 95 5.67 21.56 14.91
C TYR A 95 5.08 20.52 15.87
N GLU A 96 5.92 19.61 16.39
CA GLU A 96 5.50 18.63 17.39
C GLU A 96 5.00 19.32 18.67
N TRP A 97 5.77 20.28 19.19
CA TRP A 97 5.38 21.05 20.37
C TRP A 97 4.05 21.80 20.19
N LEU A 98 3.87 22.51 19.07
CA LEU A 98 2.63 23.24 18.76
C LEU A 98 1.43 22.31 18.61
N ARG A 99 1.64 21.14 18.00
CA ARG A 99 0.57 20.17 17.80
C ARG A 99 0.12 19.56 19.13
N ASP A 100 1.05 19.23 20.01
CA ASP A 100 0.74 18.63 21.32
C ASP A 100 0.02 19.62 22.25
N LEU A 101 0.25 20.93 22.05
CA LEU A 101 -0.47 22.00 22.74
C LEU A 101 -1.93 22.18 22.25
N VAL A 102 -2.22 21.82 20.99
CA VAL A 102 -3.49 22.12 20.31
C VAL A 102 -4.38 20.88 20.15
N HIS A 103 -3.82 19.68 20.26
CA HIS A 103 -4.54 18.42 20.07
C HIS A 103 -4.95 17.78 21.40
N ASP A 104 -6.25 17.78 21.68
CA ASP A 104 -6.81 17.02 22.78
C ASP A 104 -6.98 15.54 22.34
N LYS A 105 -6.52 14.58 23.18
CA LYS A 105 -6.36 13.15 22.81
C LYS A 105 -7.66 12.43 22.40
N LYS A 106 -8.82 13.09 22.50
CA LYS A 106 -10.16 12.54 22.22
C LYS A 106 -10.59 12.62 20.75
N ASP A 107 -10.02 13.53 19.94
CA ASP A 107 -10.46 13.68 18.55
C ASP A 107 -9.64 12.81 17.57
N GLY A 108 -10.35 12.03 16.76
CA GLY A 108 -9.81 11.07 15.79
C GLY A 108 -8.88 11.67 14.72
N VAL A 109 -9.07 12.93 14.34
CA VAL A 109 -8.39 13.55 13.20
C VAL A 109 -8.01 14.98 13.53
N PHE A 110 -6.75 15.36 13.28
CA PHE A 110 -6.30 16.74 13.47
C PHE A 110 -6.86 17.62 12.35
N PRO A 111 -7.66 18.67 12.66
CA PRO A 111 -8.27 19.51 11.64
C PRO A 111 -7.22 20.19 10.75
N VAL A 112 -7.46 20.21 9.43
CA VAL A 112 -6.54 20.76 8.42
C VAL A 112 -6.16 22.22 8.71
N HIS A 113 -7.11 23.05 9.14
CA HIS A 113 -6.85 24.45 9.47
C HIS A 113 -5.87 24.61 10.64
N LYS A 114 -5.94 23.72 11.66
CA LYS A 114 -4.98 23.71 12.78
C LYS A 114 -3.60 23.25 12.33
N ALA A 115 -3.53 22.28 11.41
CA ALA A 115 -2.28 21.83 10.78
C ALA A 115 -1.61 22.93 9.96
N MET A 116 -2.39 23.67 9.20
CA MET A 116 -1.91 24.82 8.43
C MET A 116 -1.33 25.90 9.33
N MET A 117 -2.02 26.24 10.43
CA MET A 117 -1.54 27.24 11.39
C MET A 117 -0.28 26.78 12.11
N ALA A 118 -0.26 25.54 12.63
CA ALA A 118 0.93 24.98 13.29
C ALA A 118 2.13 24.88 12.34
N GLY A 119 1.90 24.48 11.08
CA GLY A 119 2.93 24.43 10.04
C GLY A 119 3.46 25.81 9.63
N ALA A 120 2.58 26.82 9.57
CA ALA A 120 2.98 28.19 9.30
C ALA A 120 3.85 28.75 10.43
N VAL A 121 3.43 28.58 11.70
CA VAL A 121 4.17 29.08 12.88
C VAL A 121 5.50 28.35 13.04
N SER A 122 5.54 27.03 12.90
CA SER A 122 6.80 26.27 12.99
C SER A 122 7.77 26.66 11.87
N GLY A 123 7.26 26.89 10.66
CA GLY A 123 8.03 27.39 9.52
C GLY A 123 8.60 28.80 9.76
N LEU A 124 7.81 29.70 10.36
CA LEU A 124 8.25 31.05 10.71
C LEU A 124 9.42 31.02 11.70
N VAL A 125 9.29 30.28 12.79
CA VAL A 125 10.32 30.18 13.82
C VAL A 125 11.60 29.54 13.27
N ALA A 126 11.46 28.46 12.50
CA ALA A 126 12.58 27.81 11.85
C ALA A 126 13.29 28.73 10.86
N GLN A 127 12.54 29.53 10.09
CA GLN A 127 13.08 30.45 9.11
C GLN A 127 13.77 31.66 9.75
N PHE A 128 13.28 32.14 10.91
CA PHE A 128 13.94 33.18 11.69
C PHE A 128 15.31 32.72 12.18
N ALA A 129 15.40 31.51 12.73
CA ALA A 129 16.66 30.92 13.18
C ALA A 129 17.63 30.64 12.01
N ALA A 130 17.10 30.23 10.85
CA ALA A 130 17.91 29.95 9.66
C ALA A 130 18.33 31.20 8.86
N SER A 131 17.78 32.39 9.18
CA SER A 131 17.96 33.61 8.40
C SER A 131 19.43 34.03 8.19
N PRO A 132 20.33 33.95 9.18
CA PRO A 132 21.75 34.26 8.99
C PRO A 132 22.43 33.38 7.93
N THR A 133 22.09 32.09 7.93
CA THR A 133 22.68 31.12 7.01
C THR A 133 22.14 31.33 5.59
N ASP A 134 20.86 31.69 5.47
CA ASP A 134 20.24 32.07 4.21
C ASP A 134 20.87 33.32 3.60
N LEU A 135 21.21 34.31 4.44
CA LEU A 135 21.86 35.54 3.99
C LEU A 135 23.24 35.23 3.40
N VAL A 136 24.05 34.41 4.08
CA VAL A 136 25.37 33.97 3.56
C VAL A 136 25.22 33.19 2.25
N LYS A 137 24.24 32.28 2.16
CA LYS A 137 23.94 31.53 0.93
C LYS A 137 23.69 32.46 -0.25
N VAL A 138 22.77 33.42 -0.09
CA VAL A 138 22.39 34.36 -1.15
C VAL A 138 23.57 35.24 -1.55
N GLN A 139 24.35 35.75 -0.59
CA GLN A 139 25.53 36.57 -0.88
C GLN A 139 26.60 35.79 -1.67
N MET A 140 26.86 34.53 -1.30
CA MET A 140 27.80 33.69 -2.06
C MET A 140 27.34 33.42 -3.49
N GLN A 141 26.05 33.15 -3.70
CA GLN A 141 25.50 32.92 -5.05
C GLN A 141 25.60 34.20 -5.91
N MET A 142 25.51 35.37 -5.28
CA MET A 142 25.64 36.68 -5.90
C MET A 142 27.08 37.09 -6.26
N GLU A 143 28.10 36.50 -5.63
CA GLU A 143 29.52 36.74 -5.99
C GLU A 143 29.88 36.17 -7.36
N GLY A 144 29.29 35.03 -7.75
CA GLY A 144 29.47 34.48 -9.09
C GLY A 144 28.98 35.43 -10.20
N LEU A 145 27.85 36.13 -9.97
CA LEU A 145 27.36 37.17 -10.88
C LEU A 145 28.33 38.34 -11.02
N ARG A 146 29.03 38.70 -9.94
CA ARG A 146 30.03 39.76 -9.94
C ARG A 146 31.23 39.40 -10.82
N LYS A 147 31.65 38.14 -10.76
CA LYS A 147 32.68 37.57 -11.63
C LYS A 147 32.27 37.64 -13.11
N LEU A 148 31.00 37.35 -13.43
CA LEU A 148 30.45 37.52 -14.79
C LEU A 148 30.44 38.98 -15.27
N GLN A 149 30.33 39.93 -14.36
CA GLN A 149 30.39 41.37 -14.64
C GLN A 149 31.83 41.90 -14.71
N GLY A 150 32.84 41.03 -14.57
CA GLY A 150 34.26 41.43 -14.59
C GLY A 150 34.73 42.16 -13.34
N GLN A 151 33.96 42.10 -12.24
CA GLN A 151 34.32 42.71 -10.96
C GLN A 151 35.07 41.71 -10.07
N THR A 152 35.91 42.22 -9.16
CA THR A 152 36.66 41.39 -8.20
C THR A 152 35.72 40.71 -7.20
N LEU A 153 36.10 39.50 -6.78
CA LEU A 153 35.39 38.76 -5.74
C LEU A 153 35.59 39.42 -4.37
N ARG A 154 34.52 39.63 -3.62
CA ARG A 154 34.62 40.13 -2.23
C ARG A 154 35.05 39.04 -1.26
N TYR A 155 34.62 37.80 -1.50
CA TYR A 155 34.82 36.67 -0.59
C TYR A 155 35.12 35.40 -1.38
N THR A 156 36.04 34.58 -0.88
CA THR A 156 36.39 33.28 -1.47
C THR A 156 35.63 32.10 -0.85
N GLY A 157 34.99 32.29 0.30
CA GLY A 157 34.28 31.23 1.01
C GLY A 157 33.21 31.71 1.99
N ALA A 158 32.40 30.76 2.47
CA ALA A 158 31.27 31.00 3.37
C ALA A 158 31.68 31.66 4.68
N ILE A 159 32.77 31.17 5.28
CA ILE A 159 33.32 31.68 6.54
C ILE A 159 33.81 33.12 6.36
N GLY A 160 34.51 33.41 5.26
CA GLY A 160 34.94 34.76 4.93
C GLY A 160 33.78 35.73 4.72
N CYS A 161 32.71 35.27 4.05
CA CYS A 161 31.48 36.05 3.88
C CYS A 161 30.80 36.33 5.23
N PHE A 162 30.66 35.31 6.09
CA PHE A 162 30.06 35.46 7.42
C PHE A 162 30.84 36.42 8.32
N LEU A 163 32.17 36.25 8.43
CA LEU A 163 33.02 37.14 9.24
C LEU A 163 32.99 38.58 8.74
N SER A 164 32.99 38.78 7.42
CA SER A 164 32.89 40.13 6.86
C SER A 164 31.55 40.77 7.16
N LEU A 165 30.44 40.03 7.04
CA LEU A 165 29.11 40.53 7.38
C LEU A 165 29.02 40.91 8.87
N TYR A 166 29.55 40.05 9.73
CA TYR A 166 29.59 40.30 11.17
C TYR A 166 30.41 41.55 11.52
N ARG A 167 31.58 41.73 10.89
CA ARG A 167 32.43 42.92 11.11
C ARG A 167 31.84 44.21 10.55
N THR A 168 31.12 44.14 9.44
CA THR A 168 30.60 45.34 8.75
C THR A 168 29.25 45.82 9.28
N GLN A 169 28.39 44.91 9.74
CA GLN A 169 27.01 45.23 10.15
C GLN A 169 26.70 44.86 11.61
N GLY A 170 27.61 44.21 12.31
CA GLY A 170 27.39 43.73 13.68
C GLY A 170 26.44 42.53 13.76
N PHE A 171 26.04 42.18 14.97
CA PHE A 171 25.23 40.99 15.25
C PHE A 171 23.85 41.03 14.56
N PHE A 172 23.12 42.15 14.69
CA PHE A 172 21.78 42.29 14.08
C PHE A 172 21.81 42.39 12.55
N GLY A 173 22.97 42.69 11.95
CA GLY A 173 23.16 42.70 10.50
C GLY A 173 22.94 41.33 9.84
N LEU A 174 23.17 40.24 10.57
CA LEU A 174 22.97 38.88 10.07
C LEU A 174 21.49 38.54 9.79
N TRP A 175 20.55 39.30 10.38
CA TRP A 175 19.11 39.11 10.17
C TRP A 175 18.53 40.03 9.11
N ILE A 176 19.34 40.77 8.34
CA ILE A 176 18.77 41.68 7.35
C ILE A 176 17.90 40.93 6.34
N GLY A 177 16.66 41.40 6.20
CA GLY A 177 15.63 40.80 5.35
C GLY A 177 15.03 39.49 5.86
N TRP A 178 15.08 39.25 7.19
CA TRP A 178 14.38 38.14 7.84
C TRP A 178 12.86 38.19 7.67
N VAL A 179 12.25 39.38 7.59
CA VAL A 179 10.79 39.56 7.44
C VAL A 179 10.25 38.93 6.14
N PRO A 180 10.74 39.29 4.93
CA PRO A 180 10.29 38.66 3.70
C PRO A 180 10.66 37.17 3.64
N ASN A 181 11.75 36.74 4.29
CA ASN A 181 12.09 35.32 4.41
C ASN A 181 11.02 34.53 5.16
N CYS A 182 10.60 35.05 6.31
CA CYS A 182 9.60 34.45 7.17
C CYS A 182 8.23 34.41 6.48
N GLN A 183 7.79 35.51 5.88
CA GLN A 183 6.54 35.58 5.11
C GLN A 183 6.48 34.50 4.02
N ARG A 184 7.55 34.37 3.24
CA ARG A 184 7.71 33.36 2.19
C ARG A 184 7.60 31.93 2.75
N ALA A 185 8.26 31.65 3.87
CA ALA A 185 8.22 30.33 4.50
C ALA A 185 6.82 29.97 5.03
N ALA A 186 6.11 30.93 5.63
CA ALA A 186 4.73 30.73 6.07
C ALA A 186 3.80 30.41 4.90
N LEU A 187 3.86 31.22 3.84
CA LEU A 187 3.04 31.05 2.64
C LEU A 187 3.29 29.71 1.95
N LEU A 188 4.57 29.30 1.85
CA LEU A 188 4.95 28.03 1.25
C LEU A 188 4.43 26.84 2.05
N ASN A 189 4.68 26.78 3.37
CA ASN A 189 4.26 25.66 4.20
C ASN A 189 2.72 25.57 4.29
N MET A 190 2.04 26.71 4.35
CA MET A 190 0.58 26.79 4.37
C MET A 190 -0.03 26.21 3.08
N ALA A 191 0.45 26.67 1.92
CA ALA A 191 -0.07 26.23 0.62
C ALA A 191 0.26 24.75 0.33
N ASP A 192 1.46 24.30 0.69
CA ASP A 192 1.92 22.92 0.48
C ASP A 192 1.06 21.92 1.27
N ILE A 193 0.90 22.12 2.58
CA ILE A 193 0.11 21.23 3.45
C ILE A 193 -1.36 21.21 3.02
N ALA A 194 -1.96 22.39 2.80
CA ALA A 194 -3.37 22.49 2.44
C ALA A 194 -3.69 21.79 1.11
N THR A 195 -2.85 22.03 0.11
CA THR A 195 -3.06 21.47 -1.23
C THR A 195 -2.77 19.98 -1.26
N TYR A 196 -1.72 19.52 -0.56
CA TYR A 196 -1.38 18.10 -0.48
C TYR A 196 -2.53 17.28 0.10
N ASP A 197 -3.06 17.69 1.25
CA ASP A 197 -4.14 16.96 1.91
C ASP A 197 -5.44 17.00 1.10
N PHE A 198 -5.77 18.15 0.52
CA PHE A 198 -6.96 18.29 -0.33
C PHE A 198 -6.88 17.40 -1.58
N VAL A 199 -5.75 17.44 -2.29
CA VAL A 199 -5.54 16.66 -3.52
C VAL A 199 -5.47 15.18 -3.19
N LYS A 200 -4.74 14.77 -2.15
CA LYS A 200 -4.69 13.37 -1.72
C LYS A 200 -6.09 12.83 -1.41
N HIS A 201 -6.87 13.57 -0.61
CA HIS A 201 -8.23 13.15 -0.24
C HIS A 201 -9.15 13.02 -1.45
N LYS A 202 -9.03 13.93 -2.44
CA LYS A 202 -9.80 13.84 -3.69
C LYS A 202 -9.32 12.72 -4.61
N LEU A 203 -8.01 12.46 -4.69
CA LEU A 203 -7.46 11.34 -5.50
C LEU A 203 -7.91 9.98 -4.97
N ILE A 204 -7.97 9.81 -3.65
CA ILE A 204 -8.39 8.54 -3.04
C ILE A 204 -9.90 8.34 -3.21
N LEU A 205 -10.71 9.36 -2.93
CA LEU A 205 -12.18 9.21 -2.97
C LEU A 205 -12.78 9.19 -4.37
N ASN A 206 -12.26 10.02 -5.31
CA ASN A 206 -12.92 10.21 -6.61
C ASN A 206 -12.31 9.35 -7.72
N LEU A 207 -11.08 8.85 -7.57
CA LEU A 207 -10.37 8.09 -8.62
C LEU A 207 -10.08 6.63 -8.22
N ASP A 208 -10.52 6.19 -7.03
CA ASP A 208 -10.28 4.86 -6.45
C ASP A 208 -8.80 4.41 -6.54
N LEU A 209 -7.90 5.41 -6.53
CA LEU A 209 -6.46 5.17 -6.55
C LEU A 209 -6.05 4.73 -5.15
N GLN A 210 -5.56 3.49 -5.03
CA GLN A 210 -4.94 3.00 -3.80
C GLN A 210 -3.83 3.96 -3.33
N ASP A 211 -3.50 3.95 -2.03
CA ASP A 211 -2.46 4.80 -1.42
C ASP A 211 -1.05 4.35 -1.86
N ASN A 212 -0.78 4.58 -3.15
CA ASN A 212 0.39 4.17 -3.88
C ASN A 212 1.38 5.34 -4.01
N TRP A 213 2.62 5.00 -4.34
CA TRP A 213 3.67 6.00 -4.59
C TRP A 213 3.28 7.01 -5.68
N LEU A 214 2.49 6.59 -6.67
CA LEU A 214 2.00 7.45 -7.74
C LEU A 214 1.01 8.49 -7.22
N THR A 215 0.06 8.09 -6.38
CA THR A 215 -0.92 8.99 -5.73
C THR A 215 -0.21 10.06 -4.91
N HIS A 216 0.80 9.67 -4.13
CA HIS A 216 1.63 10.59 -3.38
C HIS A 216 2.47 11.51 -4.29
N ALA A 217 3.05 10.99 -5.37
CA ALA A 217 3.82 11.80 -6.32
C ALA A 217 2.94 12.85 -7.01
N MET A 218 1.74 12.48 -7.45
CA MET A 218 0.78 13.40 -8.05
C MET A 218 0.31 14.47 -7.05
N ALA A 219 -0.06 14.07 -5.82
CA ALA A 219 -0.43 15.01 -4.77
C ALA A 219 0.72 15.99 -4.45
N SER A 220 1.95 15.50 -4.35
CA SER A 220 3.14 16.34 -4.14
C SER A 220 3.43 17.27 -5.33
N CYS A 221 3.22 16.85 -6.57
CA CYS A 221 3.37 17.73 -7.74
C CYS A 221 2.35 18.87 -7.72
N CYS A 222 1.08 18.56 -7.45
CA CYS A 222 0.03 19.56 -7.33
C CYS A 222 0.27 20.52 -6.15
N ALA A 223 0.69 19.99 -4.99
CA ALA A 223 1.05 20.79 -3.83
C ALA A 223 2.23 21.71 -4.12
N GLY A 224 3.29 21.19 -4.76
CA GLY A 224 4.44 21.98 -5.19
C GLY A 224 4.08 23.09 -6.19
N PHE A 225 3.12 22.83 -7.09
CA PHE A 225 2.61 23.84 -8.01
C PHE A 225 1.87 24.97 -7.26
N ALA A 226 0.92 24.63 -6.39
CA ALA A 226 0.17 25.61 -5.62
C ALA A 226 1.09 26.42 -4.68
N ALA A 227 2.03 25.74 -4.01
CA ALA A 227 3.03 26.38 -3.18
C ALA A 227 3.92 27.34 -3.99
N ALA A 228 4.30 26.99 -5.22
CA ALA A 228 5.05 27.90 -6.09
C ALA A 228 4.21 29.15 -6.42
N VAL A 229 2.95 28.99 -6.84
CA VAL A 229 2.05 30.11 -7.16
C VAL A 229 1.91 31.09 -5.99
N VAL A 230 1.69 30.58 -4.77
CA VAL A 230 1.47 31.41 -3.59
C VAL A 230 2.78 32.06 -3.08
N SER A 231 3.92 31.37 -3.18
CA SER A 231 5.19 31.86 -2.63
C SER A 231 5.99 32.77 -3.59
N LEU A 232 5.78 32.68 -4.91
CA LEU A 232 6.58 33.41 -5.90
C LEU A 232 6.57 34.94 -5.77
N PRO A 233 5.42 35.62 -5.52
CA PRO A 233 5.42 37.07 -5.29
C PRO A 233 6.31 37.45 -4.11
N SER A 234 6.31 36.64 -3.05
CA SER A 234 7.16 36.84 -1.88
C SER A 234 8.64 36.55 -2.19
N ASP A 235 8.94 35.53 -2.99
CA ASP A 235 10.30 35.24 -3.50
C ASP A 235 10.88 36.42 -4.29
N VAL A 236 10.10 37.03 -5.19
CA VAL A 236 10.56 38.16 -6.02
C VAL A 236 10.78 39.41 -5.15
N VAL A 237 9.87 39.72 -4.23
CA VAL A 237 10.06 40.87 -3.32
C VAL A 237 11.27 40.66 -2.42
N LYS A 238 11.46 39.45 -1.86
CA LYS A 238 12.64 39.07 -1.09
C LYS A 238 13.91 39.32 -1.89
N THR A 239 14.01 38.74 -3.08
CA THR A 239 15.24 38.83 -3.90
C THR A 239 15.58 40.27 -4.29
N ARG A 240 14.57 41.09 -4.62
CA ARG A 240 14.75 42.53 -4.93
C ARG A 240 15.21 43.34 -3.72
N MET A 241 14.62 43.09 -2.54
CA MET A 241 15.06 43.77 -1.31
C MET A 241 16.49 43.38 -0.91
N MET A 242 16.85 42.09 -1.04
CA MET A 242 18.21 41.62 -0.76
C MET A 242 19.25 42.24 -1.70
N ASP A 243 18.88 42.47 -2.96
CA ASP A 243 19.71 43.16 -3.94
C ASP A 243 19.91 44.66 -3.60
N GLN A 244 18.88 45.35 -3.11
CA GLN A 244 19.02 46.73 -2.61
C GLN A 244 19.96 46.81 -1.40
N ILE A 245 19.76 45.95 -0.40
CA ILE A 245 20.60 45.88 0.80
C ILE A 245 22.07 45.68 0.42
N ARG A 246 22.32 44.90 -0.63
CA ARG A 246 23.66 44.70 -1.18
C ARG A 246 24.24 45.97 -1.80
N HIS A 247 23.48 46.72 -2.60
CA HIS A 247 23.96 48.00 -3.15
C HIS A 247 24.30 49.01 -2.04
N GLU A 248 23.57 48.98 -0.92
CA GLU A 248 23.89 49.78 0.27
C GLU A 248 25.18 49.31 0.96
N LEU A 249 25.41 47.99 1.01
CA LEU A 249 26.66 47.39 1.51
C LEU A 249 27.87 47.73 0.64
N ASP A 250 27.73 47.63 -0.69
CA ASP A 250 28.79 47.95 -1.65
C ASP A 250 29.15 49.44 -1.60
N ALA A 251 28.16 50.33 -1.49
CA ALA A 251 28.40 51.76 -1.31
C ALA A 251 29.14 52.09 -0.01
N LYS A 252 28.90 51.33 1.07
CA LYS A 252 29.62 51.50 2.35
C LYS A 252 31.05 50.96 2.30
N MET A 253 31.29 49.87 1.57
CA MET A 253 32.63 49.26 1.45
C MET A 253 33.57 50.05 0.53
N ASP A 254 33.09 50.56 -0.60
CA ASP A 254 33.94 51.24 -1.60
C ASP A 254 34.17 52.73 -1.32
N LYS A 255 33.65 53.29 -0.21
CA LYS A 255 33.65 54.74 0.11
C LYS A 255 33.24 55.64 -1.09
N LYS A 256 32.46 55.12 -2.05
CA LYS A 256 31.99 55.87 -3.22
C LYS A 256 30.67 56.58 -2.91
N GLN A 257 30.53 57.78 -3.46
CA GLN A 257 29.38 58.66 -3.27
C GLN A 257 28.07 57.98 -3.76
N LYS A 258 27.00 58.16 -2.98
CA LYS A 258 25.65 57.60 -3.20
C LYS A 258 25.17 57.85 -4.64
N THR A 259 25.16 56.82 -5.48
CA THR A 259 24.30 56.80 -6.67
C THR A 259 22.85 56.60 -6.24
N THR A 260 21.98 57.46 -6.77
CA THR A 260 20.53 57.48 -6.57
C THR A 260 19.88 56.26 -7.24
N VAL A 261 19.93 55.11 -6.58
CA VAL A 261 19.11 53.96 -6.96
C VAL A 261 17.80 54.03 -6.18
N ASP A 262 16.67 53.88 -6.86
CA ASP A 262 15.32 53.88 -6.27
C ASP A 262 15.26 52.96 -5.05
N ARG A 263 15.16 53.57 -3.86
CA ARG A 263 15.11 52.83 -2.60
C ARG A 263 13.69 52.31 -2.37
N TYR A 264 13.59 51.06 -1.96
CA TYR A 264 12.38 50.51 -1.33
C TYR A 264 12.44 50.84 0.17
N SER A 265 11.39 51.47 0.70
CA SER A 265 11.29 51.78 2.14
C SER A 265 10.83 50.57 2.97
N GLY A 266 10.28 49.53 2.32
CA GLY A 266 9.82 48.30 2.94
C GLY A 266 9.26 47.29 1.93
N VAL A 267 8.77 46.15 2.45
CA VAL A 267 8.22 45.03 1.66
C VAL A 267 7.03 45.48 0.81
N ILE A 268 6.12 46.27 1.39
CA ILE A 268 4.90 46.76 0.73
C ILE A 268 5.25 47.78 -0.36
N ASP A 269 6.15 48.71 -0.09
CA ASP A 269 6.61 49.70 -1.08
C ASP A 269 7.32 49.02 -2.25
N CYS A 270 8.13 47.99 -1.99
CA CYS A 270 8.74 47.16 -3.03
C CYS A 270 7.70 46.46 -3.90
N PHE A 271 6.69 45.83 -3.28
CA PHE A 271 5.61 45.16 -3.99
C PHE A 271 4.83 46.12 -4.91
N VAL A 272 4.43 47.28 -4.38
CA VAL A 272 3.69 48.31 -5.14
C VAL A 272 4.51 48.85 -6.30
N LYS A 273 5.80 49.16 -6.08
CA LYS A 273 6.69 49.65 -7.13
C LYS A 273 6.95 48.61 -8.23
N ILE A 274 7.04 47.33 -7.89
CA ILE A 274 7.18 46.26 -8.90
C ILE A 274 5.94 46.22 -9.80
N ILE A 275 4.74 46.25 -9.22
CA ILE A 275 3.49 46.22 -9.99
C ILE A 275 3.38 47.47 -10.86
N LYS A 276 3.68 48.65 -10.31
CA LYS A 276 3.56 49.93 -11.02
C LYS A 276 4.57 50.08 -12.16
N ASN A 277 5.82 49.60 -11.98
CA ASN A 277 6.90 49.83 -12.93
C ASN A 277 7.15 48.67 -13.90
N GLU A 278 6.91 47.42 -13.48
CA GLU A 278 7.21 46.22 -14.28
C GLU A 278 5.97 45.40 -14.65
N GLY A 279 4.79 45.72 -14.08
CA GLY A 279 3.53 45.01 -14.27
C GLY A 279 3.36 43.80 -13.35
N PHE A 280 2.11 43.35 -13.19
CA PHE A 280 1.74 42.24 -12.29
C PHE A 280 2.46 40.92 -12.61
N PHE A 281 2.59 40.56 -13.89
CA PHE A 281 3.28 39.35 -14.32
C PHE A 281 4.78 39.33 -13.98
N SER A 282 5.38 40.48 -13.64
CA SER A 282 6.78 40.53 -13.20
C SER A 282 7.01 39.78 -11.88
N LEU A 283 5.98 39.69 -11.02
CA LEU A 283 6.03 38.95 -9.75
C LEU A 283 6.16 37.43 -9.94
N TYR A 284 5.87 36.92 -11.14
CA TYR A 284 5.97 35.50 -11.47
C TYR A 284 7.20 35.19 -12.34
N LYS A 285 8.11 36.16 -12.54
CA LYS A 285 9.40 35.91 -13.21
C LYS A 285 10.21 34.89 -12.42
N GLY A 286 10.50 33.76 -13.06
CA GLY A 286 11.17 32.63 -12.41
C GLY A 286 10.22 31.54 -11.88
N PHE A 287 8.94 31.57 -12.26
CA PHE A 287 7.96 30.49 -11.97
C PHE A 287 8.48 29.12 -12.40
N LEU A 288 8.77 28.97 -13.70
CA LEU A 288 9.18 27.69 -14.29
C LEU A 288 10.48 27.16 -13.64
N PRO A 289 11.53 27.98 -13.43
CA PRO A 289 12.69 27.61 -12.62
C PRO A 289 12.38 27.12 -11.21
N SER A 290 11.45 27.80 -10.52
CA SER A 290 11.11 27.47 -9.14
C SER A 290 10.36 26.14 -9.05
N TYR A 291 9.45 25.89 -10.00
CA TYR A 291 8.69 24.64 -10.06
C TYR A 291 9.57 23.46 -10.47
N ILE A 292 10.40 23.61 -11.51
CA ILE A 292 11.36 22.57 -11.97
C ILE A 292 12.35 22.20 -10.87
N ARG A 293 12.66 23.10 -9.92
CA ARG A 293 13.48 22.78 -8.75
C ARG A 293 12.72 21.98 -7.68
N MET A 294 11.44 22.29 -7.44
CA MET A 294 10.66 21.69 -6.35
C MET A 294 10.34 20.21 -6.58
N ALA A 295 10.00 19.83 -7.82
CA ALA A 295 9.60 18.46 -8.12
C ALA A 295 10.75 17.43 -7.93
N PRO A 296 11.96 17.63 -8.50
CA PRO A 296 13.09 16.72 -8.28
C PRO A 296 13.56 16.70 -6.82
N TRP A 297 13.50 17.84 -6.12
CA TRP A 297 13.87 17.91 -4.71
C TRP A 297 12.93 17.07 -3.84
N SER A 298 11.62 17.20 -4.04
CA SER A 298 10.63 16.43 -3.29
C SER A 298 10.75 14.93 -3.58
N LEU A 299 10.91 14.55 -4.86
CA LEU A 299 11.04 13.16 -5.28
C LEU A 299 12.29 12.49 -4.69
N THR A 300 13.45 13.16 -4.78
CA THR A 300 14.69 12.64 -4.21
C THR A 300 14.63 12.53 -2.69
N PHE A 301 14.10 13.55 -2.00
CA PHE A 301 13.92 13.53 -0.55
C PHE A 301 13.09 12.33 -0.07
N TRP A 302 11.91 12.10 -0.66
CA TRP A 302 11.02 11.03 -0.24
C TRP A 302 11.56 9.63 -0.57
N MET A 303 12.19 9.45 -1.74
CA MET A 303 12.81 8.18 -2.09
C MET A 303 13.96 7.82 -1.15
N LEU A 304 14.83 8.80 -0.85
CA LEU A 304 15.95 8.61 0.06
C LEU A 304 15.49 8.34 1.49
N LEU A 305 14.54 9.14 1.99
CA LEU A 305 13.99 8.93 3.33
C LEU A 305 13.45 7.50 3.48
N ARG A 306 12.66 7.03 2.50
CA ARG A 306 12.11 5.66 2.51
C ARG A 306 13.21 4.60 2.52
N ARG A 307 14.23 4.76 1.68
CA ARG A 307 15.33 3.80 1.58
C ARG A 307 16.20 3.80 2.83
N SER A 308 16.46 4.97 3.40
CA SER A 308 17.21 5.12 4.65
C SER A 308 16.44 4.58 5.86
N VAL A 309 15.11 4.76 5.90
CA VAL A 309 14.24 4.11 6.90
C VAL A 309 14.32 2.60 6.76
N LYS A 310 14.14 2.06 5.54
CA LYS A 310 14.24 0.62 5.28
C LYS A 310 15.60 0.04 5.67
N PHE A 311 16.67 0.76 5.36
CA PHE A 311 18.04 0.35 5.72
C PHE A 311 18.28 0.42 7.24
N TYR A 312 17.81 1.47 7.92
CA TYR A 312 17.91 1.60 9.38
C TYR A 312 17.17 0.47 10.10
N ILE A 313 15.96 0.15 9.62
CA ILE A 313 15.16 -0.98 10.10
C ILE A 313 15.90 -2.29 9.87
N SER A 314 16.36 -2.54 8.64
CA SER A 314 17.11 -3.76 8.29
C SER A 314 18.44 -3.90 9.03
N SER A 315 19.02 -2.79 9.51
CA SER A 315 20.27 -2.76 10.27
C SER A 315 20.07 -2.89 11.78
N ARG A 316 18.84 -2.69 12.29
CA ARG A 316 18.50 -3.17 13.63
C ARG A 316 18.55 -4.69 13.56
N LYS A 317 19.53 -5.29 14.24
CA LYS A 317 19.48 -6.71 14.64
C LYS A 317 18.29 -6.90 15.59
N ALA A 318 17.07 -6.81 15.07
CA ALA A 318 15.95 -7.56 15.63
C ALA A 318 15.91 -8.83 14.80
N SER A 319 16.11 -9.97 15.45
CA SER A 319 16.04 -11.32 14.88
C SER A 319 14.66 -11.67 14.27
N SER A 320 13.75 -10.71 14.13
CA SER A 320 12.32 -10.91 13.95
C SER A 320 11.69 -9.95 12.90
N TYR A 321 12.48 -9.34 12.01
CA TYR A 321 11.96 -8.58 10.86
C TYR A 321 11.80 -9.45 9.61
N PHE A 322 10.62 -9.38 8.98
CA PHE A 322 10.33 -9.98 7.69
C PHE A 322 9.75 -8.93 6.72
N ASP A 323 10.04 -9.03 5.43
CA ASP A 323 9.44 -8.11 4.44
C ASP A 323 7.93 -8.35 4.29
N ALA A 324 7.50 -9.61 4.39
CA ALA A 324 6.09 -9.98 4.43
C ALA A 324 5.83 -11.09 5.45
N VAL A 325 4.70 -11.00 6.15
CA VAL A 325 4.22 -12.03 7.09
C VAL A 325 2.84 -12.48 6.62
N ILE A 326 2.68 -13.79 6.44
CA ILE A 326 1.43 -14.45 6.07
C ILE A 326 0.92 -15.19 7.31
N VAL A 327 -0.26 -14.81 7.79
CA VAL A 327 -0.88 -15.45 8.96
C VAL A 327 -1.94 -16.43 8.46
N GLY A 328 -1.75 -17.72 8.72
CA GLY A 328 -2.61 -18.81 8.30
C GLY A 328 -2.06 -19.58 7.09
N GLY A 329 -1.45 -20.74 7.34
CA GLY A 329 -1.03 -21.76 6.39
C GLY A 329 -2.15 -22.74 6.01
N GLY A 330 -3.32 -22.23 5.61
CA GLY A 330 -4.34 -23.01 4.89
C GLY A 330 -4.04 -23.10 3.39
N LEU A 331 -5.06 -23.43 2.58
CA LEU A 331 -4.95 -23.45 1.11
C LEU A 331 -4.47 -22.09 0.57
N VAL A 332 -5.07 -20.99 1.05
CA VAL A 332 -4.79 -19.63 0.56
C VAL A 332 -3.40 -19.16 0.96
N GLY A 333 -3.02 -19.30 2.24
CA GLY A 333 -1.73 -18.82 2.72
C GLY A 333 -0.54 -19.60 2.17
N ASN A 334 -0.63 -20.94 2.07
CA ASN A 334 0.41 -21.72 1.40
C ASN A 334 0.50 -21.39 -0.08
N ALA A 335 -0.64 -21.23 -0.78
CA ALA A 335 -0.62 -20.83 -2.19
C ALA A 335 0.05 -19.48 -2.39
N MET A 336 -0.25 -18.50 -1.52
CA MET A 336 0.37 -17.17 -1.56
C MET A 336 1.88 -17.24 -1.28
N ALA A 337 2.29 -17.99 -0.26
CA ALA A 337 3.70 -18.21 0.05
C ALA A 337 4.44 -18.86 -1.15
N CYS A 338 3.90 -19.95 -1.71
CA CYS A 338 4.48 -20.61 -2.89
C CYS A 338 4.56 -19.65 -4.09
N ALA A 339 3.55 -18.80 -4.30
CA ALA A 339 3.53 -17.84 -5.40
C ALA A 339 4.62 -16.77 -5.24
N ILE A 340 4.87 -16.29 -4.01
CA ILE A 340 5.96 -15.36 -3.72
C ILE A 340 7.31 -16.03 -3.92
N GLY A 341 7.51 -17.25 -3.42
CA GLY A 341 8.77 -17.99 -3.55
C GLY A 341 9.12 -18.36 -4.99
N SER A 342 8.11 -18.71 -5.79
CA SER A 342 8.28 -19.04 -7.21
C SER A 342 8.62 -17.82 -8.07
N ASN A 343 8.33 -16.61 -7.60
CA ASN A 343 8.52 -15.39 -8.38
C ASN A 343 9.96 -14.86 -8.27
N LYS A 344 10.70 -14.87 -9.40
CA LYS A 344 12.09 -14.40 -9.49
C LYS A 344 12.32 -12.99 -8.96
N ASN A 345 11.35 -12.09 -9.13
CA ASN A 345 11.46 -10.70 -8.69
C ASN A 345 11.34 -10.54 -7.17
N LEU A 346 10.78 -11.55 -6.48
CA LEU A 346 10.49 -11.52 -5.05
C LEU A 346 11.43 -12.42 -4.23
N GLN A 347 12.39 -13.10 -4.87
CA GLN A 347 13.35 -14.00 -4.20
C GLN A 347 14.21 -13.31 -3.14
N ASN A 348 14.43 -12.00 -3.28
CA ASN A 348 15.21 -11.21 -2.33
C ASN A 348 14.42 -10.78 -1.08
N LEU A 349 13.12 -11.10 -0.99
CA LEU A 349 12.27 -10.73 0.14
C LEU A 349 12.23 -11.85 1.16
N SER A 350 12.41 -11.51 2.43
CA SER A 350 12.25 -12.45 3.55
C SER A 350 10.77 -12.58 3.90
N VAL A 351 10.20 -13.77 3.78
CA VAL A 351 8.77 -14.02 4.03
C VAL A 351 8.58 -15.03 5.16
N LEU A 352 7.71 -14.71 6.11
CA LEU A 352 7.32 -15.62 7.19
C LEU A 352 5.89 -16.10 6.99
N LEU A 353 5.67 -17.42 6.98
CA LEU A 353 4.35 -18.04 7.05
C LEU A 353 4.13 -18.57 8.48
N ILE A 354 3.08 -18.10 9.15
CA ILE A 354 2.68 -18.54 10.49
C ILE A 354 1.48 -19.47 10.34
N GLU A 355 1.58 -20.69 10.86
CA GLU A 355 0.48 -21.64 10.90
C GLU A 355 0.27 -22.22 12.30
N SER A 356 -0.99 -22.29 12.71
CA SER A 356 -1.42 -22.82 13.99
C SER A 356 -1.20 -24.33 14.12
N GLY A 357 -1.47 -25.08 13.04
CA GLY A 357 -1.26 -26.52 12.97
C GLY A 357 0.11 -26.90 12.44
N THR A 358 0.34 -28.20 12.35
CA THR A 358 1.48 -28.80 11.65
C THR A 358 0.94 -29.50 10.40
N PRO A 359 1.13 -28.92 9.19
CA PRO A 359 0.72 -29.57 7.96
C PRO A 359 1.36 -30.96 7.84
N LYS A 360 0.53 -31.97 7.58
CA LYS A 360 1.03 -33.33 7.37
C LYS A 360 1.61 -33.43 5.95
N PRO A 361 2.76 -34.09 5.77
CA PRO A 361 3.28 -34.36 4.43
C PRO A 361 2.30 -35.22 3.64
N VAL A 362 2.35 -35.11 2.32
CA VAL A 362 1.46 -35.88 1.43
C VAL A 362 1.83 -37.35 1.53
N ALA A 363 0.95 -38.16 2.11
CA ALA A 363 1.16 -39.59 2.24
C ALA A 363 1.19 -40.27 0.86
N LYS A 364 2.15 -41.15 0.62
CA LYS A 364 2.16 -42.02 -0.56
C LYS A 364 1.18 -43.16 -0.29
N ASN A 365 -0.06 -43.04 -0.77
CA ASN A 365 -1.17 -44.00 -0.64
C ASN A 365 -1.85 -44.07 0.74
N PRO A 366 -2.68 -43.07 1.10
CA PRO A 366 -3.58 -43.23 2.23
C PRO A 366 -4.70 -44.21 1.87
N GLY A 367 -4.86 -45.28 2.65
CA GLY A 367 -5.94 -46.24 2.45
C GLY A 367 -7.36 -45.68 2.69
N VAL A 368 -7.45 -44.46 3.22
CA VAL A 368 -8.69 -43.83 3.72
C VAL A 368 -8.80 -42.42 3.13
N TYR A 369 -9.99 -42.02 2.68
CA TYR A 369 -10.24 -40.65 2.21
C TYR A 369 -10.46 -39.69 3.38
N SER A 370 -9.92 -38.47 3.25
CA SER A 370 -10.21 -37.37 4.19
C SER A 370 -11.64 -36.86 3.96
N ASN A 371 -12.33 -36.51 5.04
CA ASN A 371 -13.71 -36.04 5.03
C ASN A 371 -13.86 -34.69 4.30
N ARG A 372 -12.75 -33.97 4.09
CA ARG A 372 -12.75 -32.62 3.52
C ARG A 372 -12.07 -32.59 2.15
N VAL A 373 -12.91 -32.56 1.12
CA VAL A 373 -12.50 -32.42 -0.28
C VAL A 373 -12.98 -31.10 -0.87
N SER A 374 -12.31 -30.64 -1.91
CA SER A 374 -12.73 -29.48 -2.68
C SER A 374 -12.90 -29.85 -4.15
N ALA A 375 -13.94 -29.30 -4.77
CA ALA A 375 -14.06 -29.26 -6.21
C ALA A 375 -13.18 -28.12 -6.75
N VAL A 376 -12.07 -28.49 -7.38
CA VAL A 376 -11.07 -27.56 -7.90
C VAL A 376 -11.33 -27.29 -9.37
N SER A 377 -11.55 -26.02 -9.71
CA SER A 377 -11.81 -25.60 -11.09
C SER A 377 -10.54 -25.68 -11.97
N PRO A 378 -10.69 -25.78 -13.30
CA PRO A 378 -9.55 -25.77 -14.22
C PRO A 378 -8.62 -24.55 -14.05
N ALA A 379 -9.16 -23.37 -13.74
CA ALA A 379 -8.36 -22.17 -13.47
C ALA A 379 -7.46 -22.32 -12.22
N SER A 380 -7.95 -23.00 -11.19
CA SER A 380 -7.16 -23.30 -9.99
C SER A 380 -6.08 -24.37 -10.28
N ILE A 381 -6.36 -25.30 -11.20
CA ILE A 381 -5.35 -26.26 -11.69
C ILE A 381 -4.23 -25.54 -12.45
N GLU A 382 -4.53 -24.52 -13.25
CA GLU A 382 -3.48 -23.70 -13.87
C GLU A 382 -2.57 -23.03 -12.83
N LEU A 383 -3.14 -22.56 -11.72
CA LEU A 383 -2.34 -22.05 -10.60
C LEU A 383 -1.45 -23.15 -10.02
N PHE A 384 -1.98 -24.36 -9.76
CA PHE A 384 -1.18 -25.48 -9.26
C PHE A 384 -0.06 -25.93 -10.23
N LYS A 385 -0.30 -25.85 -11.54
CA LYS A 385 0.72 -26.07 -12.56
C LYS A 385 1.82 -25.00 -12.51
N LYS A 386 1.44 -23.71 -12.39
CA LYS A 386 2.40 -22.60 -12.21
C LYS A 386 3.23 -22.74 -10.93
N LEU A 387 2.63 -23.26 -9.86
CA LEU A 387 3.31 -23.55 -8.59
C LEU A 387 4.11 -24.87 -8.61
N GLN A 388 4.07 -25.63 -9.71
CA GLN A 388 4.76 -26.92 -9.87
C GLN A 388 4.37 -27.98 -8.82
N ILE A 389 3.10 -27.97 -8.37
CA ILE A 389 2.58 -28.97 -7.43
C ILE A 389 1.61 -29.96 -8.08
N TRP A 390 1.19 -29.71 -9.32
CA TRP A 390 0.14 -30.49 -9.99
C TRP A 390 0.52 -31.96 -10.21
N ASP A 391 1.72 -32.23 -10.72
CA ASP A 391 2.19 -33.62 -10.97
C ASP A 391 2.24 -34.44 -9.67
N ARG A 392 2.52 -33.74 -8.56
CA ARG A 392 2.52 -34.34 -7.22
C ARG A 392 1.12 -34.68 -6.74
N LEU A 393 0.13 -33.83 -7.01
CA LEU A 393 -1.26 -34.13 -6.69
C LEU A 393 -1.80 -35.28 -7.55
N GLN A 394 -1.48 -35.29 -8.85
CA GLN A 394 -1.86 -36.39 -9.76
C GLN A 394 -1.29 -37.73 -9.32
N SER A 395 -0.04 -37.77 -8.84
CA SER A 395 0.58 -38.99 -8.32
C SER A 395 0.05 -39.44 -6.94
N TYR A 396 -0.63 -38.56 -6.20
CA TYR A 396 -1.32 -38.90 -4.96
C TYR A 396 -2.64 -39.61 -5.25
N ARG A 397 -3.63 -38.85 -5.72
CA ARG A 397 -4.93 -39.27 -6.26
C ARG A 397 -5.76 -38.02 -6.52
N VAL A 398 -6.38 -37.97 -7.69
CA VAL A 398 -7.27 -36.89 -8.12
C VAL A 398 -8.40 -37.52 -8.93
N LYS A 399 -9.64 -37.15 -8.62
CA LYS A 399 -10.78 -37.62 -9.42
C LYS A 399 -11.29 -36.51 -10.32
N LYS A 400 -11.42 -36.84 -11.59
CA LYS A 400 -11.95 -35.97 -12.65
C LYS A 400 -13.47 -36.04 -12.65
N VAL A 401 -14.12 -34.88 -12.74
CA VAL A 401 -15.58 -34.74 -12.89
C VAL A 401 -15.88 -34.08 -14.22
N ASN A 402 -16.59 -34.82 -15.08
CA ASN A 402 -16.91 -34.41 -16.45
C ASN A 402 -18.26 -33.69 -16.52
N LYS A 403 -19.21 -34.12 -15.68
CA LYS A 403 -20.61 -33.70 -15.74
C LYS A 403 -21.10 -33.34 -14.35
N LEU A 404 -22.02 -32.38 -14.27
CA LEU A 404 -22.75 -32.06 -13.04
C LEU A 404 -24.24 -32.11 -13.36
N HIS A 405 -24.98 -32.94 -12.62
CA HIS A 405 -26.42 -33.09 -12.75
C HIS A 405 -27.09 -32.54 -11.49
N VAL A 406 -27.90 -31.51 -11.69
CA VAL A 406 -28.65 -30.84 -10.64
C VAL A 406 -30.13 -31.20 -10.76
N LEU A 407 -30.69 -31.72 -9.67
CA LEU A 407 -32.09 -32.13 -9.56
C LEU A 407 -32.80 -31.34 -8.47
N ASP A 408 -34.10 -31.21 -8.60
CA ASP A 408 -34.98 -30.62 -7.59
C ASP A 408 -35.84 -31.71 -6.92
N SER A 409 -36.18 -31.55 -5.64
CA SER A 409 -37.06 -32.49 -4.93
C SER A 409 -38.54 -32.19 -5.15
N CYS A 410 -38.90 -30.92 -5.39
CA CYS A 410 -40.29 -30.51 -5.52
C CYS A 410 -40.85 -30.54 -6.95
N SER A 411 -40.00 -30.84 -7.93
CA SER A 411 -40.37 -30.94 -9.34
C SER A 411 -39.46 -31.88 -10.11
N ASN A 412 -39.92 -32.35 -11.28
CA ASN A 412 -39.12 -33.12 -12.24
C ASN A 412 -38.18 -32.24 -13.08
N SER A 413 -37.72 -31.12 -12.51
CA SER A 413 -36.79 -30.22 -13.17
C SER A 413 -35.36 -30.68 -12.97
N GLU A 414 -34.60 -30.63 -14.06
CA GLU A 414 -33.22 -31.09 -14.10
C GLU A 414 -32.37 -30.13 -14.92
N ILE A 415 -31.18 -29.83 -14.40
CA ILE A 415 -30.17 -29.02 -15.09
C ILE A 415 -28.91 -29.85 -15.25
N PHE A 416 -28.42 -29.90 -16.49
CA PHE A 416 -27.19 -30.57 -16.85
C PHE A 416 -26.14 -29.53 -17.17
N PHE A 417 -25.01 -29.61 -16.48
CA PHE A 417 -23.82 -28.88 -16.85
C PHE A 417 -22.86 -29.85 -17.53
N ASP A 418 -22.55 -29.54 -18.79
CA ASP A 418 -21.51 -30.19 -19.58
C ASP A 418 -20.63 -29.10 -20.20
N GLN A 419 -19.35 -29.38 -20.38
CA GLN A 419 -18.45 -28.48 -21.09
C GLN A 419 -18.70 -28.60 -22.60
N PRO A 420 -18.72 -27.49 -23.35
CA PRO A 420 -18.95 -27.54 -24.80
C PRO A 420 -17.88 -28.33 -25.56
N ASN A 421 -16.71 -28.54 -24.95
CA ASN A 421 -15.66 -29.40 -25.46
C ASN A 421 -15.53 -30.66 -24.60
N ALA A 422 -15.66 -31.84 -25.21
CA ALA A 422 -15.52 -33.14 -24.55
C ALA A 422 -14.12 -33.40 -23.91
N MET A 423 -13.14 -32.54 -24.19
CA MET A 423 -11.78 -32.59 -23.63
C MET A 423 -11.60 -31.69 -22.40
N GLN A 424 -12.59 -30.85 -22.06
CA GLN A 424 -12.54 -29.94 -20.91
C GLN A 424 -13.36 -30.48 -19.76
N GLU A 425 -12.81 -30.37 -18.55
CA GLU A 425 -13.43 -30.88 -17.33
C GLU A 425 -14.19 -29.77 -16.59
N ILE A 426 -15.18 -30.16 -15.78
CA ILE A 426 -15.88 -29.21 -14.92
C ILE A 426 -15.03 -28.93 -13.68
N ALA A 427 -14.56 -29.98 -13.02
CA ALA A 427 -13.77 -29.87 -11.81
C ALA A 427 -12.93 -31.12 -11.54
N TYR A 428 -11.98 -30.97 -10.64
CA TYR A 428 -11.22 -32.05 -10.04
C TYR A 428 -11.52 -32.12 -8.55
N ILE A 429 -11.91 -33.29 -8.04
CA ILE A 429 -12.11 -33.49 -6.61
C ILE A 429 -10.77 -33.89 -5.99
N ILE A 430 -10.30 -33.08 -5.03
CA ILE A 430 -9.01 -33.25 -4.37
C ILE A 430 -9.19 -33.03 -2.87
N GLU A 431 -8.50 -33.84 -2.07
CA GLU A 431 -8.45 -33.67 -0.61
C GLU A 431 -7.71 -32.40 -0.21
N ASN A 432 -8.27 -31.68 0.77
CA ASN A 432 -7.71 -30.42 1.22
C ASN A 432 -6.34 -30.61 1.87
N ASP A 433 -6.17 -31.68 2.64
CA ASP A 433 -4.91 -32.01 3.31
C ASP A 433 -3.80 -32.32 2.30
N ALA A 434 -4.13 -32.98 1.18
CA ALA A 434 -3.18 -33.26 0.12
C ALA A 434 -2.70 -31.98 -0.58
N MET A 435 -3.61 -31.06 -0.87
CA MET A 435 -3.26 -29.75 -1.45
C MET A 435 -2.39 -28.92 -0.51
N VAL A 436 -2.76 -28.82 0.77
CA VAL A 436 -2.00 -28.08 1.78
C VAL A 436 -0.62 -28.72 1.99
N GLY A 437 -0.55 -30.05 2.13
CA GLY A 437 0.71 -30.78 2.29
C GLY A 437 1.64 -30.62 1.09
N ALA A 438 1.11 -30.70 -0.14
CA ALA A 438 1.90 -30.53 -1.36
C ALA A 438 2.52 -29.13 -1.46
N MET A 439 1.75 -28.09 -1.14
CA MET A 439 2.25 -26.72 -1.10
C MET A 439 3.25 -26.53 0.04
N TYR A 440 2.95 -27.03 1.25
CA TYR A 440 3.83 -26.88 2.41
C TYR A 440 5.20 -27.53 2.18
N GLU A 441 5.25 -28.68 1.54
CA GLU A 441 6.52 -29.30 1.18
C GLU A 441 7.26 -28.50 0.10
N LYS A 442 6.54 -27.95 -0.88
CA LYS A 442 7.13 -27.06 -1.89
C LYS A 442 7.75 -25.81 -1.28
N LEU A 443 7.22 -25.31 -0.15
CA LEU A 443 7.81 -24.17 0.56
C LEU A 443 9.25 -24.41 1.02
N ARG A 444 9.65 -25.67 1.26
CA ARG A 444 11.01 -26.01 1.67
C ARG A 444 12.05 -25.80 0.56
N ASP A 445 11.61 -25.78 -0.70
CA ASP A 445 12.49 -25.50 -1.84
C ASP A 445 12.90 -24.01 -1.89
N PHE A 446 12.18 -23.13 -1.18
CA PHE A 446 12.38 -21.67 -1.25
C PHE A 446 13.17 -21.17 -0.03
N PRO A 447 14.44 -20.75 -0.20
CA PRO A 447 15.28 -20.29 0.92
C PRO A 447 14.81 -18.95 1.51
N ASN A 448 14.01 -18.19 0.77
CA ASN A 448 13.50 -16.89 1.20
C ASN A 448 12.19 -16.98 2.02
N ILE A 449 11.62 -18.18 2.17
CA ILE A 449 10.39 -18.41 2.93
C ILE A 449 10.72 -19.22 4.19
N THR A 450 10.32 -18.69 5.34
CA THR A 450 10.37 -19.39 6.62
C THR A 450 8.95 -19.76 7.03
N ALA A 451 8.71 -21.03 7.35
CA ALA A 451 7.41 -21.48 7.87
C ALA A 451 7.51 -21.81 9.36
N LYS A 452 6.77 -21.07 10.20
CA LYS A 452 6.64 -21.30 11.64
C LYS A 452 5.30 -22.00 11.91
N THR A 453 5.36 -23.27 12.32
CA THR A 453 4.19 -24.09 12.65
C THR A 453 3.96 -24.15 14.15
N GLY A 454 2.75 -24.51 14.60
CA GLY A 454 2.40 -24.54 16.02
C GLY A 454 2.31 -23.15 16.66
N ALA A 455 2.25 -22.09 15.85
CA ALA A 455 2.25 -20.71 16.32
C ALA A 455 0.92 -20.04 15.95
N THR A 456 0.30 -19.39 16.94
CA THR A 456 -0.89 -18.56 16.72
C THR A 456 -0.59 -17.11 17.01
N VAL A 457 -1.22 -16.21 16.25
CA VAL A 457 -1.12 -14.77 16.46
C VAL A 457 -2.08 -14.36 17.57
N SER A 458 -1.57 -13.65 18.57
CA SER A 458 -2.36 -13.13 19.69
C SER A 458 -2.91 -11.73 19.38
N GLN A 459 -2.06 -10.86 18.83
CA GLN A 459 -2.41 -9.47 18.54
C GLN A 459 -1.64 -8.95 17.31
N CYS A 460 -2.32 -8.16 16.47
CA CYS A 460 -1.70 -7.42 15.37
C CYS A 460 -1.90 -5.92 15.61
N SER A 461 -0.84 -5.13 15.44
CA SER A 461 -0.90 -3.68 15.42
C SER A 461 -0.57 -3.17 14.01
N LEU A 462 -1.61 -2.79 13.28
CA LEU A 462 -1.49 -2.20 11.95
C LEU A 462 -1.14 -0.71 12.08
N THR A 463 -0.19 -0.25 11.28
CA THR A 463 0.20 1.17 11.23
C THR A 463 -0.25 1.85 9.95
N THR A 464 -0.61 3.12 10.05
CA THR A 464 -1.04 3.96 8.91
C THR A 464 0.08 4.86 8.38
N SER A 465 1.28 4.82 8.96
CA SER A 465 2.40 5.71 8.62
C SER A 465 3.52 4.96 7.91
N LEU A 466 4.02 5.53 6.80
CA LEU A 466 5.12 4.96 5.98
C LEU A 466 6.45 4.78 6.75
N SER A 467 6.58 5.36 7.95
CA SER A 467 7.79 5.26 8.78
C SER A 467 7.76 4.14 9.80
N ASP A 468 6.59 3.59 10.12
CA ASP A 468 6.41 2.62 11.19
C ASP A 468 6.12 1.25 10.56
N LEU A 469 6.48 0.17 11.25
CA LEU A 469 6.24 -1.19 10.78
C LEU A 469 4.99 -1.75 11.43
N THR A 470 4.36 -2.72 10.75
CA THR A 470 3.29 -3.51 11.35
C THR A 470 3.91 -4.50 12.31
N THR A 471 3.37 -4.62 13.53
CA THR A 471 3.84 -5.60 14.51
C THR A 471 2.82 -6.72 14.69
N VAL A 472 3.32 -7.95 14.78
CA VAL A 472 2.56 -9.17 14.99
C VAL A 472 3.10 -9.83 16.24
N VAL A 473 2.27 -9.95 17.27
CA VAL A 473 2.61 -10.63 18.51
C VAL A 473 2.07 -12.05 18.44
N LEU A 474 2.94 -13.02 18.69
CA LEU A 474 2.62 -14.43 18.76
C LEU A 474 2.12 -14.83 20.16
N SER A 475 1.56 -16.02 20.26
CA SER A 475 1.06 -16.63 21.50
C SER A 475 2.18 -16.96 22.50
N ASP A 476 3.40 -17.18 22.03
CA ASP A 476 4.60 -17.38 22.85
C ASP A 476 5.20 -16.04 23.37
N GLY A 477 4.59 -14.90 23.03
CA GLY A 477 5.06 -13.57 23.37
C GLY A 477 6.14 -13.01 22.43
N GLU A 478 6.52 -13.75 21.38
CA GLU A 478 7.46 -13.24 20.37
C GLU A 478 6.79 -12.16 19.52
N THR A 479 7.47 -11.03 19.33
CA THR A 479 7.02 -9.91 18.50
C THR A 479 7.78 -9.89 17.18
N ILE A 480 7.04 -9.92 16.08
CA ILE A 480 7.55 -9.89 14.71
C ILE A 480 7.19 -8.56 14.07
N GLU A 481 8.16 -7.93 13.40
CA GLU A 481 7.95 -6.69 12.65
C GLU A 481 7.88 -6.99 11.14
N THR A 482 6.94 -6.36 10.44
CA THR A 482 6.77 -6.55 8.99
C THR A 482 6.36 -5.29 8.23
N SER A 483 6.79 -5.21 6.98
CA SER A 483 6.33 -4.18 6.03
C SER A 483 4.96 -4.52 5.43
N LEU A 484 4.63 -5.81 5.31
CA LEU A 484 3.38 -6.31 4.73
C LEU A 484 2.82 -7.44 5.59
N LEU A 485 1.56 -7.30 6.01
CA LEU A 485 0.82 -8.35 6.71
C LEU A 485 -0.30 -8.89 5.81
N ILE A 486 -0.31 -10.20 5.60
CA ILE A 486 -1.32 -10.91 4.80
C ILE A 486 -2.14 -11.79 5.74
N GLY A 487 -3.43 -11.50 5.87
CA GLY A 487 -4.37 -12.32 6.65
C GLY A 487 -4.95 -13.45 5.79
N ALA A 488 -4.58 -14.69 6.11
CA ALA A 488 -5.09 -15.94 5.53
C ALA A 488 -5.56 -16.93 6.63
N ASP A 489 -5.88 -16.40 7.81
CA ASP A 489 -6.21 -17.06 9.08
C ASP A 489 -7.71 -17.42 9.22
N GLY A 490 -8.46 -17.37 8.12
CA GLY A 490 -9.79 -17.96 8.00
C GLY A 490 -10.89 -17.29 8.84
N HIS A 491 -11.77 -18.11 9.42
CA HIS A 491 -12.99 -17.64 10.08
C HIS A 491 -12.72 -16.84 11.37
N LYS A 492 -11.67 -17.17 12.15
CA LYS A 492 -11.25 -16.47 13.38
C LYS A 492 -10.02 -15.59 13.14
N SER A 493 -10.08 -14.77 12.10
CA SER A 493 -8.93 -13.97 11.65
C SER A 493 -8.61 -12.81 12.60
N LYS A 494 -7.44 -12.86 13.24
CA LYS A 494 -6.90 -11.76 14.07
C LYS A 494 -6.41 -10.60 13.23
N VAL A 495 -5.93 -10.90 12.01
CA VAL A 495 -5.54 -9.84 11.06
C VAL A 495 -6.78 -9.03 10.66
N ARG A 496 -7.91 -9.69 10.38
CA ARG A 496 -9.17 -9.01 10.03
C ARG A 496 -9.72 -8.18 11.19
N GLU A 497 -9.70 -8.71 12.41
CA GLU A 497 -10.07 -7.96 13.63
C GLU A 497 -9.22 -6.67 13.76
N ALA A 498 -7.90 -6.77 13.51
CA ALA A 498 -7.00 -5.62 13.58
C ALA A 498 -7.24 -4.57 12.48
N MET A 499 -7.68 -5.00 11.28
CA MET A 499 -8.00 -4.08 10.18
C MET A 499 -9.25 -3.23 10.45
N ARG A 500 -10.13 -3.66 11.38
CA ARG A 500 -11.39 -2.96 11.72
C ARG A 500 -12.26 -2.64 10.49
N VAL A 501 -12.29 -3.57 9.54
CA VAL A 501 -13.09 -3.46 8.33
C VAL A 501 -14.56 -3.74 8.68
N ASP A 502 -15.47 -3.02 8.02
CA ASP A 502 -16.90 -3.31 8.12
C ASP A 502 -17.17 -4.73 7.63
N TYR A 503 -17.83 -5.53 8.47
CA TYR A 503 -17.96 -6.97 8.25
C TYR A 503 -19.41 -7.38 8.45
N THR A 504 -20.00 -7.98 7.42
CA THR A 504 -21.32 -8.59 7.49
C THR A 504 -21.17 -10.10 7.59
N SER A 505 -21.82 -10.66 8.62
CA SER A 505 -21.96 -12.09 8.80
C SER A 505 -23.44 -12.44 8.76
N TRP A 506 -23.79 -13.50 8.02
CA TRP A 506 -25.12 -14.06 7.98
C TRP A 506 -25.00 -15.55 8.26
N ASP A 507 -25.57 -15.99 9.39
CA ASP A 507 -25.71 -17.41 9.72
C ASP A 507 -26.95 -17.98 9.01
N TYR A 508 -26.76 -19.00 8.19
CA TYR A 508 -27.86 -19.61 7.45
C TYR A 508 -28.73 -20.51 8.34
N GLU A 509 -28.34 -20.72 9.60
CA GLU A 509 -28.96 -21.68 10.51
C GLU A 509 -29.03 -23.07 9.86
N GLN A 510 -27.99 -23.41 9.10
CA GLN A 510 -27.84 -24.65 8.36
C GLN A 510 -26.46 -25.23 8.61
N HIS A 511 -26.40 -26.55 8.77
CA HIS A 511 -25.16 -27.30 8.89
C HIS A 511 -24.99 -28.22 7.68
N ALA A 512 -23.76 -28.34 7.20
CA ALA A 512 -23.38 -29.37 6.23
C ALA A 512 -22.78 -30.57 6.96
N LEU A 513 -23.42 -31.73 6.82
CA LEU A 513 -22.88 -33.04 7.16
C LEU A 513 -22.04 -33.55 5.99
N VAL A 514 -20.78 -33.87 6.23
CA VAL A 514 -19.90 -34.50 5.23
C VAL A 514 -19.57 -35.92 5.63
N ALA A 515 -19.47 -36.78 4.63
CA ALA A 515 -19.08 -38.17 4.78
C ALA A 515 -18.49 -38.73 3.49
N THR A 516 -17.78 -39.85 3.57
CA THR A 516 -17.44 -40.65 2.38
C THR A 516 -18.31 -41.90 2.35
N VAL A 517 -19.04 -42.05 1.25
CA VAL A 517 -19.97 -43.16 1.01
C VAL A 517 -19.50 -44.01 -0.15
N GLN A 518 -19.69 -45.32 -0.03
CA GLN A 518 -19.58 -46.25 -1.13
C GLN A 518 -20.86 -46.22 -1.94
N VAL A 519 -20.74 -46.06 -3.26
CA VAL A 519 -21.86 -45.98 -4.18
C VAL A 519 -21.89 -47.18 -5.11
N GLU A 520 -23.08 -47.51 -5.61
CA GLU A 520 -23.28 -48.59 -6.56
C GLU A 520 -22.53 -48.34 -7.88
N PRO A 521 -21.77 -49.33 -8.40
CA PRO A 521 -20.99 -49.17 -9.62
C PRO A 521 -21.87 -49.30 -10.87
N LEU A 522 -22.69 -48.28 -11.16
CA LEU A 522 -23.55 -48.19 -12.33
C LEU A 522 -22.80 -47.76 -13.62
N GLY A 523 -21.46 -47.67 -13.57
CA GLY A 523 -20.60 -47.22 -14.66
C GLY A 523 -19.37 -46.47 -14.15
N ALA A 524 -18.80 -45.61 -14.98
CA ALA A 524 -17.75 -44.69 -14.54
C ALA A 524 -18.35 -43.63 -13.60
N ASN A 525 -17.87 -43.54 -12.37
CA ASN A 525 -18.29 -42.50 -11.43
C ASN A 525 -17.61 -41.16 -11.78
N ASP A 526 -18.11 -40.45 -12.79
CA ASP A 526 -17.54 -39.19 -13.29
C ASP A 526 -18.54 -38.01 -13.30
N VAL A 527 -19.73 -38.24 -12.75
CA VAL A 527 -20.83 -37.27 -12.62
C VAL A 527 -20.94 -36.81 -11.18
N ALA A 528 -20.87 -35.50 -10.95
CA ALA A 528 -21.26 -34.91 -9.67
C ALA A 528 -22.79 -34.77 -9.63
N TRP A 529 -23.41 -35.21 -8.55
CA TRP A 529 -24.85 -35.13 -8.35
C TRP A 529 -25.17 -34.09 -7.30
N GLN A 530 -26.19 -33.28 -7.54
CA GLN A 530 -26.69 -32.32 -6.57
C GLN A 530 -28.22 -32.32 -6.60
N ARG A 531 -28.85 -32.70 -5.48
CA ARG A 531 -30.29 -32.66 -5.31
C ARG A 531 -30.66 -31.56 -4.33
N PHE A 532 -31.52 -30.62 -4.74
CA PHE A 532 -32.07 -29.62 -3.83
C PHE A 532 -33.26 -30.22 -3.09
N THR A 533 -33.24 -30.17 -1.75
CA THR A 533 -34.39 -30.55 -0.91
C THR A 533 -34.93 -29.33 -0.18
N SER A 534 -36.11 -29.46 0.42
CA SER A 534 -36.72 -28.44 1.29
C SER A 534 -35.82 -28.01 2.45
N SER A 535 -35.00 -28.93 2.97
CA SER A 535 -34.05 -28.68 4.06
C SER A 535 -32.71 -28.10 3.62
N GLY A 536 -32.34 -28.26 2.35
CA GLY A 536 -31.04 -27.89 1.80
C GLY A 536 -30.55 -28.87 0.73
N PRO A 537 -29.46 -28.55 0.03
CA PRO A 537 -28.93 -29.43 -1.01
C PRO A 537 -28.20 -30.65 -0.44
N ILE A 538 -28.31 -31.76 -1.16
CA ILE A 538 -27.53 -32.99 -0.98
C ILE A 538 -26.65 -33.15 -2.21
N ALA A 539 -25.34 -33.25 -2.04
CA ALA A 539 -24.40 -33.43 -3.13
C ALA A 539 -23.57 -34.71 -2.94
N LEU A 540 -23.36 -35.44 -4.05
CA LEU A 540 -22.45 -36.57 -4.16
C LEU A 540 -21.36 -36.24 -5.17
N LEU A 541 -20.13 -36.14 -4.68
CA LEU A 541 -18.95 -35.80 -5.48
C LEU A 541 -18.07 -37.03 -5.68
N PRO A 542 -17.76 -37.45 -6.91
CA PRO A 542 -16.94 -38.63 -7.16
C PRO A 542 -15.53 -38.52 -6.56
N LEU A 543 -15.09 -39.56 -5.84
CA LEU A 543 -13.72 -39.69 -5.30
C LEU A 543 -12.92 -40.82 -5.96
N SER A 544 -13.61 -41.90 -6.30
CA SER A 544 -13.10 -43.05 -7.06
C SER A 544 -14.25 -43.67 -7.85
N ASP A 545 -14.04 -44.82 -8.47
CA ASP A 545 -15.10 -45.50 -9.25
C ASP A 545 -16.22 -46.06 -8.36
N SER A 546 -15.97 -46.25 -7.07
CA SER A 546 -16.96 -46.78 -6.11
C SER A 546 -17.18 -45.92 -4.87
N LEU A 547 -16.44 -44.81 -4.71
CA LEU A 547 -16.57 -43.91 -3.56
C LEU A 547 -16.95 -42.50 -4.01
N SER A 548 -17.83 -41.86 -3.23
CA SER A 548 -18.23 -40.47 -3.40
C SER A 548 -18.21 -39.74 -2.06
N SER A 549 -17.85 -38.45 -2.09
CA SER A 549 -17.98 -37.54 -0.96
C SER A 549 -19.41 -37.02 -0.92
N LEU A 550 -20.09 -37.27 0.20
CA LEU A 550 -21.39 -36.73 0.52
C LEU A 550 -21.24 -35.37 1.19
N ILE A 551 -22.08 -34.42 0.77
CA ILE A 551 -22.32 -33.15 1.45
C ILE A 551 -23.83 -33.00 1.59
N TRP A 552 -24.35 -33.10 2.80
CA TRP A 552 -25.77 -33.00 3.09
C TRP A 552 -26.03 -31.78 3.96
N THR A 553 -26.65 -30.76 3.37
CA THR A 553 -27.05 -29.55 4.09
C THR A 553 -28.45 -29.73 4.70
N THR A 554 -28.57 -29.49 5.99
CA THR A 554 -29.84 -29.54 6.72
C THR A 554 -29.79 -28.65 7.98
N SER A 555 -30.84 -28.66 8.79
CA SER A 555 -30.87 -27.93 10.07
C SER A 555 -29.80 -28.45 11.05
N PRO A 556 -29.29 -27.62 11.98
CA PRO A 556 -28.29 -28.02 12.96
C PRO A 556 -28.70 -29.23 13.82
N GLN A 557 -29.98 -29.31 14.19
CA GLN A 557 -30.52 -30.40 14.99
C GLN A 557 -30.54 -31.73 14.22
N GLU A 558 -31.03 -31.70 12.97
CA GLU A 558 -31.08 -32.90 12.14
C GLU A 558 -29.67 -33.35 11.73
N ALA A 559 -28.76 -32.42 11.44
CA ALA A 559 -27.37 -32.75 11.11
C ALA A 559 -26.66 -33.50 12.26
N GLU A 560 -26.88 -33.09 13.51
CA GLU A 560 -26.29 -33.76 14.67
C GLU A 560 -26.94 -35.12 14.94
N LYS A 561 -28.26 -35.24 14.72
CA LYS A 561 -28.97 -36.53 14.75
C LYS A 561 -28.41 -37.49 13.70
N LEU A 562 -28.30 -37.06 12.43
CA LEU A 562 -27.75 -37.85 11.33
C LEU A 562 -26.31 -38.31 11.58
N LYS A 563 -25.49 -37.46 12.21
CA LYS A 563 -24.11 -37.79 12.59
C LYS A 563 -24.03 -38.91 13.63
N GLN A 564 -25.00 -38.99 14.54
CA GLN A 564 -25.06 -39.98 15.62
C GLN A 564 -25.74 -41.30 15.21
N LEU A 565 -26.45 -41.34 14.08
CA LEU A 565 -27.15 -42.54 13.63
C LEU A 565 -26.21 -43.72 13.34
N PRO A 566 -26.64 -44.97 13.61
CA PRO A 566 -25.93 -46.15 13.12
C PRO A 566 -25.70 -46.10 11.60
N PRO A 567 -24.59 -46.66 11.07
CA PRO A 567 -24.26 -46.59 9.64
C PRO A 567 -25.38 -47.08 8.72
N ASP A 568 -26.02 -48.21 9.03
CA ASP A 568 -27.07 -48.79 8.17
C ASP A 568 -28.30 -47.86 8.09
N ASN A 569 -28.81 -47.42 9.24
CA ASN A 569 -29.92 -46.47 9.31
C ASN A 569 -29.60 -45.13 8.61
N PHE A 570 -28.34 -44.71 8.65
CA PHE A 570 -27.89 -43.51 7.96
C PHE A 570 -27.93 -43.67 6.43
N ILE A 571 -27.49 -44.83 5.92
CA ILE A 571 -27.55 -45.14 4.49
C ILE A 571 -29.00 -45.24 4.00
N ASP A 572 -29.89 -45.84 4.80
CA ASP A 572 -31.32 -45.90 4.47
C ASP A 572 -31.93 -44.50 4.38
N GLN A 573 -31.64 -43.62 5.35
CA GLN A 573 -32.11 -42.23 5.32
C GLN A 573 -31.51 -41.42 4.17
N LEU A 574 -30.24 -41.65 3.84
CA LEU A 574 -29.58 -41.00 2.71
C LEU A 574 -30.23 -41.41 1.39
N ASN A 575 -30.43 -42.72 1.17
CA ASN A 575 -31.10 -43.21 -0.02
C ASN A 575 -32.54 -42.70 -0.09
N HIS A 576 -33.28 -42.71 1.02
CA HIS A 576 -34.60 -42.08 1.07
C HIS A 576 -34.53 -40.61 0.62
N ALA A 577 -33.66 -39.79 1.21
CA ALA A 577 -33.52 -38.38 0.84
C ALA A 577 -33.07 -38.16 -0.62
N LEU A 578 -32.32 -39.09 -1.22
CA LEU A 578 -31.88 -39.01 -2.62
C LEU A 578 -32.95 -39.41 -3.64
N PHE A 579 -33.90 -40.28 -3.28
CA PHE A 579 -34.88 -40.86 -4.21
C PHE A 579 -36.35 -40.56 -3.90
N THR A 580 -36.69 -40.07 -2.70
CA THR A 580 -38.08 -39.79 -2.31
C THR A 580 -38.74 -38.76 -3.22
N GLU A 581 -40.00 -39.01 -3.60
CA GLU A 581 -40.83 -38.12 -4.43
C GLU A 581 -41.93 -37.42 -3.62
N ASP A 582 -41.95 -37.58 -2.29
CA ASP A 582 -43.02 -37.08 -1.40
C ASP A 582 -43.25 -35.55 -1.50
N ASP A 583 -42.21 -34.78 -1.84
CA ASP A 583 -42.28 -33.32 -1.96
C ASP A 583 -42.70 -32.83 -3.36
N GLN A 584 -42.96 -33.73 -4.32
CA GLN A 584 -43.28 -33.34 -5.70
C GLN A 584 -44.65 -32.65 -5.84
N ASN A 585 -44.71 -31.62 -6.69
CA ASN A 585 -45.94 -30.92 -7.02
C ASN A 585 -46.45 -31.26 -8.42
N ASP A 586 -47.55 -32.02 -8.48
CA ASP A 586 -48.18 -32.47 -9.73
C ASP A 586 -48.51 -31.33 -10.71
N SER A 587 -48.94 -30.17 -10.19
CA SER A 587 -49.31 -29.03 -11.02
C SER A 587 -48.09 -28.42 -11.72
N VAL A 588 -46.96 -28.34 -11.00
CA VAL A 588 -45.69 -27.85 -11.55
C VAL A 588 -45.14 -28.84 -12.58
N ASN A 589 -45.24 -30.14 -12.29
CA ASN A 589 -44.81 -31.20 -13.21
C ASN A 589 -45.61 -31.21 -14.52
N GLN A 590 -46.93 -31.00 -14.46
CA GLN A 590 -47.77 -30.86 -15.65
C GLN A 590 -47.43 -29.62 -16.49
N ALA A 591 -47.15 -28.49 -15.83
CA ALA A 591 -46.72 -27.27 -16.50
C ALA A 591 -45.35 -27.47 -17.18
N LEU A 592 -44.37 -28.05 -16.48
CA LEU A 592 -43.04 -28.39 -17.02
C LEU A 592 -43.14 -29.33 -18.22
N PHE A 593 -43.99 -30.36 -18.15
CA PHE A 593 -44.23 -31.28 -19.26
C PHE A 593 -44.79 -30.56 -20.49
N THR A 594 -45.75 -29.66 -20.28
CA THR A 594 -46.37 -28.86 -21.36
C THR A 594 -45.36 -27.94 -22.03
N VAL A 595 -44.56 -27.22 -21.22
CA VAL A 595 -43.49 -26.34 -21.72
C VAL A 595 -42.40 -27.14 -22.44
N LYS A 596 -41.96 -28.28 -21.88
CA LYS A 596 -40.95 -29.15 -22.51
C LYS A 596 -41.44 -29.72 -23.83
N LYS A 597 -42.72 -30.08 -23.94
CA LYS A 597 -43.35 -30.53 -25.19
C LYS A 597 -43.45 -29.41 -26.23
N ALA A 598 -43.75 -28.18 -25.81
CA ALA A 598 -43.77 -27.01 -26.68
C ALA A 598 -42.37 -26.62 -27.18
N CYS A 599 -41.36 -26.61 -26.30
CA CYS A 599 -39.96 -26.33 -26.68
C CYS A 599 -39.29 -27.48 -27.45
N GLY A 600 -39.64 -28.73 -27.17
CA GLY A 600 -39.15 -29.91 -27.88
C GLY A 600 -39.55 -29.96 -29.35
N MET A 601 -40.66 -29.31 -29.73
CA MET A 601 -41.01 -29.09 -31.14
C MET A 601 -40.08 -28.10 -31.87
N VAL A 602 -39.27 -27.32 -31.15
CA VAL A 602 -38.40 -26.26 -31.69
C VAL A 602 -36.90 -26.61 -31.59
N CYS A 603 -36.49 -27.46 -30.64
CA CYS A 603 -35.09 -27.81 -30.41
C CYS A 603 -34.87 -29.33 -30.38
N ASN A 604 -34.37 -29.88 -31.49
CA ASN A 604 -34.12 -31.31 -31.69
C ASN A 604 -32.74 -31.79 -31.15
N LYS A 605 -32.37 -31.35 -29.94
CA LYS A 605 -31.12 -31.76 -29.27
C LYS A 605 -31.37 -32.00 -27.78
N SER A 606 -31.76 -33.21 -27.38
CA SER A 606 -31.62 -33.68 -25.99
C SER A 606 -32.14 -35.11 -25.80
N ASP A 607 -31.61 -36.10 -26.52
CA ASP A 607 -31.99 -37.52 -26.29
C ASP A 607 -30.84 -38.42 -25.79
N GLU A 608 -29.60 -37.94 -25.66
CA GLU A 608 -28.48 -38.77 -25.16
C GLU A 608 -28.40 -38.90 -23.63
N PHE A 609 -29.17 -38.15 -22.85
CA PHE A 609 -28.98 -38.03 -21.40
C PHE A 609 -30.07 -38.69 -20.53
N LYS A 610 -31.05 -39.36 -21.13
CA LYS A 610 -32.22 -39.94 -20.42
C LYS A 610 -31.92 -41.10 -19.46
N ASN A 611 -30.69 -41.62 -19.39
CA ASN A 611 -30.37 -42.86 -18.67
C ASN A 611 -29.39 -42.72 -17.49
N SER A 612 -29.12 -41.51 -17.02
CA SER A 612 -28.22 -41.30 -15.87
C SER A 612 -29.05 -41.23 -14.59
N CYS A 613 -28.96 -42.24 -13.71
CA CYS A 613 -29.60 -42.22 -12.40
C CYS A 613 -28.56 -41.93 -11.30
N ILE A 614 -29.00 -41.25 -10.23
CA ILE A 614 -28.19 -41.08 -9.02
C ILE A 614 -27.82 -42.49 -8.51
N PRO A 615 -26.55 -42.79 -8.20
CA PRO A 615 -26.18 -44.09 -7.69
C PRO A 615 -26.61 -44.27 -6.23
N HIS A 616 -27.09 -45.47 -5.88
CA HIS A 616 -27.45 -45.79 -4.50
C HIS A 616 -26.21 -45.83 -3.60
N ALA A 617 -26.33 -45.31 -2.37
CA ALA A 617 -25.31 -45.47 -1.35
C ALA A 617 -25.42 -46.88 -0.73
N ILE A 618 -24.30 -47.61 -0.67
CA ILE A 618 -24.21 -48.99 -0.18
C ILE A 618 -23.72 -49.02 1.26
N SER A 619 -22.64 -48.29 1.55
CA SER A 619 -21.97 -48.33 2.85
C SER A 619 -21.28 -47.01 3.16
N LEU A 620 -20.89 -46.84 4.42
CA LEU A 620 -20.24 -45.64 4.95
C LEU A 620 -18.78 -45.97 5.32
N GLN A 621 -17.84 -45.08 4.99
CA GLN A 621 -16.48 -45.21 5.49
C GLN A 621 -16.45 -44.99 7.02
N PRO A 622 -15.79 -45.86 7.81
CA PRO A 622 -15.73 -45.73 9.26
C PRO A 622 -15.18 -44.37 9.72
N ASP A 623 -15.78 -43.80 10.78
CA ASP A 623 -15.36 -42.56 11.46
C ASP A 623 -15.20 -41.32 10.55
N ASN A 624 -15.85 -41.29 9.39
CA ASN A 624 -15.75 -40.20 8.40
C ASN A 624 -16.90 -39.16 8.49
N ARG A 625 -17.73 -39.16 9.53
CA ARG A 625 -18.83 -38.17 9.62
C ARG A 625 -18.42 -36.91 10.38
N ALA A 626 -18.56 -35.75 9.74
CA ALA A 626 -18.32 -34.45 10.36
C ALA A 626 -19.41 -33.44 9.98
N THR A 627 -19.71 -32.50 10.88
CA THR A 627 -20.69 -31.43 10.68
C THR A 627 -20.01 -30.07 10.76
N PHE A 628 -20.40 -29.14 9.88
CA PHE A 628 -19.87 -27.77 9.87
C PHE A 628 -20.99 -26.75 9.67
N PRO A 629 -20.96 -25.60 10.37
CA PRO A 629 -21.94 -24.54 10.17
C PRO A 629 -21.74 -23.84 8.82
N LEU A 630 -22.84 -23.45 8.17
CA LEU A 630 -22.85 -22.69 6.93
C LEU A 630 -23.25 -21.24 7.20
N GLY A 631 -22.57 -20.32 6.55
CA GLY A 631 -22.90 -18.90 6.64
C GLY A 631 -22.12 -18.07 5.64
N LEU A 632 -22.64 -16.88 5.37
CA LEU A 632 -21.96 -15.87 4.56
C LEU A 632 -21.13 -14.98 5.45
N ASN A 633 -19.90 -14.74 5.03
CA ASN A 633 -19.00 -13.80 5.67
C ASN A 633 -18.41 -12.88 4.60
N HIS A 634 -18.69 -11.59 4.70
CA HIS A 634 -18.27 -10.59 3.72
C HIS A 634 -17.65 -9.38 4.39
N ALA A 635 -16.44 -9.01 3.97
CA ALA A 635 -15.78 -7.77 4.38
C ALA A 635 -16.04 -6.70 3.32
N HIS A 636 -16.64 -5.58 3.74
CA HIS A 636 -16.85 -4.40 2.89
C HIS A 636 -15.55 -3.62 2.72
N ARG A 637 -15.42 -2.83 1.67
CA ARG A 637 -14.16 -2.16 1.34
C ARG A 637 -14.05 -0.76 1.89
#